data_AF-A0A2G5P622-F1
#
_entry.id   AF-A0A2G5P622-F1
#
_cell.length_a   1.000
_cell.length_b   1.000
_cell.length_c   1.000
_cell.angle_alpha   90.00
_cell.angle_beta   90.00
_cell.angle_gamma   90.00
#
_symmetry.space_group_name_H-M   'P 1'
#
loop_
_entity.id
_entity.type
_entity.pdbx_description
1 polymer ?
#
loop_
_entity_poly.entity_id
_entity_poly.type
_entity_poly.pdbx_seq_one_letter_code
_entity_poly.pdbx_strand_id
1 'polypeptide(L)'
;MCNPEDPHPCTAGEAPEELARSDARGHAQRQHDALNALVRGQLGDPKLGVHKGLPVTVIVSTTLQELTAASGHAVTAGGTLLPMRDLIRMASHAHHYLAVFDNHDSRPLYLGRTKRIASPDQRIVLYARDRGCTRPNCDVPAYWSEAHHMTSWARGGKTDITDLTLACKPDNGIAENGWLTIQTADGQTQWIPPPHLDHGQPRTNNYHHPERYKPNHDPPGSA
;
A
#
# COMPACT_ATOMS: atom_id res chain seq x y z
N MET A 1 3.92 0.49 33.98
CA MET A 1 3.52 -0.92 33.75
C MET A 1 2.73 -1.02 32.44
N CYS A 2 3.39 -1.52 31.39
CA CYS A 2 2.80 -1.75 30.08
C CYS A 2 1.89 -3.00 30.11
N ASN A 3 0.76 -2.94 30.79
CA ASN A 3 -0.20 -4.05 30.82
C ASN A 3 -1.25 -3.89 29.72
N PRO A 4 -1.32 -4.76 28.71
CA PRO A 4 -2.31 -4.63 27.64
C PRO A 4 -3.75 -4.84 28.12
N GLU A 5 -3.95 -5.52 29.25
CA GLU A 5 -5.28 -5.72 29.86
C GLU A 5 -5.70 -4.55 30.78
N ASP A 6 -4.79 -3.60 31.04
CA ASP A 6 -5.10 -2.37 31.77
C ASP A 6 -5.66 -1.33 30.78
N PRO A 7 -6.85 -0.75 31.01
CA PRO A 7 -7.39 0.30 30.15
C PRO A 7 -6.54 1.59 30.16
N HIS A 8 -5.71 1.81 31.19
CA HIS A 8 -4.83 2.99 31.31
C HIS A 8 -3.40 2.57 31.67
N PRO A 9 -2.71 1.83 30.78
CA PRO A 9 -1.41 1.26 31.09
C PRO A 9 -0.39 2.37 31.32
N CYS A 10 0.37 2.27 32.41
CA CYS A 10 1.49 3.16 32.65
C CYS A 10 2.63 2.82 31.67
N THR A 11 2.76 3.59 30.59
CA THR A 11 3.77 3.36 29.53
C THR A 11 5.02 4.25 29.67
N ALA A 12 4.99 5.21 30.59
CA ALA A 12 6.09 6.10 30.90
C ALA A 12 6.28 6.24 32.42
N GLY A 13 7.54 6.32 32.85
CA GLY A 13 7.90 6.45 34.27
C GLY A 13 7.69 5.17 35.08
N GLU A 14 7.86 5.31 36.39
CA GLU A 14 7.66 4.23 37.35
C GLU A 14 6.17 4.03 37.63
N ALA A 15 5.74 2.78 37.72
CA ALA A 15 4.34 2.48 38.00
C ALA A 15 4.03 2.65 39.49
N PRO A 16 2.79 3.05 39.84
CA PRO A 16 2.34 3.02 41.23
C PRO A 16 2.56 1.65 41.86
N GLU A 17 3.03 1.61 43.11
CA GLU A 17 3.35 0.36 43.81
C GLU A 17 2.19 -0.63 43.83
N GLU A 18 0.96 -0.14 43.93
CA GLU A 18 -0.25 -0.96 43.96
C GLU A 18 -0.50 -1.70 42.63
N LEU A 19 -0.21 -1.04 41.50
CA LEU A 19 -0.21 -1.66 40.17
C LEU A 19 0.92 -2.67 40.01
N ALA A 20 2.11 -2.37 40.56
CA ALA A 20 3.24 -3.28 40.52
C ALA A 20 3.00 -4.57 41.33
N ARG A 21 2.33 -4.44 42.48
CA ARG A 21 2.04 -5.57 43.39
C ARG A 21 0.89 -6.46 42.91
N SER A 22 -0.07 -5.90 42.20
CA SER A 22 -1.24 -6.64 41.68
C SER A 22 -1.01 -7.31 40.33
N ASP A 23 0.14 -7.07 39.69
CA ASP A 23 0.48 -7.69 38.41
C ASP A 23 0.90 -9.15 38.56
N ALA A 24 0.01 -10.04 38.14
CA ALA A 24 0.23 -11.48 38.15
C ALA A 24 1.07 -12.01 36.97
N ARG A 25 1.47 -11.16 36.01
CA ARG A 25 2.22 -11.59 34.82
C ARG A 25 3.65 -12.00 35.16
N GLY A 26 4.14 -13.02 34.46
CA GLY A 26 5.52 -13.48 34.56
C GLY A 26 6.52 -12.45 34.05
N HIS A 27 7.80 -12.59 34.42
CA HIS A 27 8.87 -11.71 33.95
C HIS A 27 8.94 -11.61 32.41
N ALA A 28 8.84 -12.74 31.71
CA ALA A 28 8.86 -12.78 30.25
C ALA A 28 7.66 -12.05 29.61
N GLN A 29 6.45 -12.20 30.18
CA GLN A 29 5.26 -11.49 29.72
C GLN A 29 5.42 -9.97 29.91
N ARG A 30 5.92 -9.54 31.07
CA ARG A 30 6.18 -8.11 31.34
C ARG A 30 7.23 -7.53 30.38
N GLN A 31 8.31 -8.26 30.10
CA GLN A 31 9.32 -7.83 29.12
C GLN A 31 8.76 -7.75 27.70
N HIS A 32 7.98 -8.76 27.28
CA HIS A 32 7.30 -8.77 25.99
C HIS A 32 6.38 -7.56 25.84
N ASP A 33 5.53 -7.28 26.83
CA ASP A 33 4.57 -6.18 26.75
C ASP A 33 5.25 -4.81 26.84
N ALA A 34 6.34 -4.70 27.61
CA ALA A 34 7.18 -3.49 27.65
C ALA A 34 7.83 -3.22 26.29
N LEU A 35 8.40 -4.24 25.64
CA LEU A 35 8.97 -4.11 24.30
C LEU A 35 7.90 -3.72 23.27
N ASN A 36 6.73 -4.36 23.31
CA ASN A 36 5.62 -4.02 22.43
C ASN A 36 5.15 -2.57 22.63
N ALA A 37 5.02 -2.10 23.87
CA ALA A 37 4.63 -0.73 24.15
C ALA A 37 5.68 0.28 23.69
N LEU A 38 6.97 0.00 23.89
CA LEU A 38 8.06 0.83 23.40
C LEU A 38 8.00 0.96 21.87
N VAL A 39 7.92 -0.18 21.18
CA VAL A 39 7.93 -0.22 19.71
C VAL A 39 6.68 0.46 19.14
N ARG A 40 5.49 0.22 19.69
CA ARG A 40 4.23 0.85 19.23
C ARG A 40 4.13 2.34 19.57
N GLY A 41 4.67 2.77 20.71
CA GLY A 41 4.65 4.18 21.10
C GLY A 41 5.59 5.06 20.27
N GLN A 42 6.61 4.46 19.65
CA GLN A 42 7.60 5.17 18.85
C GLN A 42 7.37 4.99 17.35
N LEU A 43 7.04 3.78 16.87
CA LEU A 43 6.76 3.55 15.45
C LEU A 43 5.50 4.29 15.03
N GLY A 44 5.66 5.27 14.13
CA GLY A 44 4.58 6.12 13.64
C GLY A 44 4.50 7.49 14.33
N ASP A 45 5.37 7.79 15.31
CA ASP A 45 5.50 9.16 15.83
C ASP A 45 5.96 10.08 14.67
N PRO A 46 5.16 11.09 14.28
CA PRO A 46 5.49 11.99 13.19
C PRO A 46 6.80 12.76 13.41
N LYS A 47 7.30 12.83 14.65
CA LYS A 47 8.59 13.44 14.99
C LYS A 47 9.80 12.60 14.55
N LEU A 48 9.62 11.30 14.33
CA LEU A 48 10.70 10.40 13.88
C LEU A 48 10.92 10.42 12.37
N GLY A 49 10.11 11.20 11.64
CA GLY A 49 10.25 11.45 10.20
C GLY A 49 9.16 10.81 9.34
N VAL A 50 9.22 11.09 8.05
CA VAL A 50 8.25 10.59 7.05
C VAL A 50 8.98 9.89 5.91
N HIS A 51 8.41 8.80 5.42
CA HIS A 51 8.86 8.12 4.21
C HIS A 51 7.92 8.49 3.06
N LYS A 52 8.45 9.18 2.04
CA LYS A 52 7.67 9.62 0.85
C LYS A 52 6.34 10.32 1.22
N GLY A 53 6.37 11.16 2.27
CA GLY A 53 5.23 11.97 2.72
C GLY A 53 4.21 11.25 3.62
N LEU A 54 4.41 9.97 3.94
CA LEU A 54 3.64 9.25 4.95
C LEU A 54 4.51 9.05 6.21
N PRO A 55 3.97 9.09 7.43
CA PRO A 55 4.62 8.48 8.59
C PRO A 55 4.96 7.01 8.27
N VAL A 56 5.86 6.37 9.00
CA VAL A 56 6.14 4.93 8.80
C VAL A 56 4.82 4.15 8.98
N THR A 57 4.19 3.81 7.84
CA THR A 57 2.82 3.28 7.77
C THR A 57 2.86 2.05 6.89
N VAL A 58 2.30 0.95 7.40
CA VAL A 58 2.10 -0.25 6.59
C VAL A 58 0.81 -0.06 5.80
N ILE A 59 0.92 0.08 4.48
CA ILE A 59 -0.25 0.09 3.59
C ILE A 59 -0.53 -1.35 3.18
N VAL A 60 -1.76 -1.79 3.38
CA VAL A 60 -2.21 -3.15 3.05
C VAL A 60 -3.47 -3.08 2.20
N SER A 61 -3.55 -3.93 1.19
CA SER A 61 -4.68 -4.02 0.27
C SER A 61 -5.28 -5.43 0.29
N THR A 62 -6.62 -5.51 0.27
CA THR A 62 -7.41 -6.75 0.18
C THR A 62 -8.76 -6.43 -0.45
N THR A 63 -9.56 -7.45 -0.75
CA THR A 63 -10.92 -7.28 -1.26
C THR A 63 -11.93 -7.21 -0.11
N LEU A 64 -13.08 -6.56 -0.35
CA LEU A 64 -14.18 -6.57 0.61
C LEU A 64 -14.67 -7.99 0.89
N GLN A 65 -14.73 -8.85 -0.14
CA GLN A 65 -15.13 -10.24 -0.02
C GLN A 65 -14.24 -11.02 0.96
N GLU A 66 -12.91 -10.94 0.80
CA GLU A 66 -11.95 -11.60 1.70
C GLU A 66 -12.05 -11.06 3.14
N LEU A 67 -12.19 -9.73 3.28
CA LEU A 67 -12.32 -9.10 4.59
C LEU A 67 -13.62 -9.50 5.29
N THR A 68 -14.76 -9.51 4.59
CA THR A 68 -16.06 -9.95 5.13
C THR A 68 -16.06 -11.45 5.47
N ALA A 69 -15.42 -12.28 4.65
CA ALA A 69 -15.28 -13.71 4.93
C ALA A 69 -14.23 -14.01 6.02
N ALA A 70 -13.50 -13.01 6.49
CA ALA A 70 -12.37 -13.13 7.41
C ALA A 70 -11.36 -14.23 6.98
N SER A 71 -11.19 -14.40 5.67
CA SER A 71 -10.38 -15.46 5.07
C SER A 71 -9.62 -14.95 3.84
N GLY A 72 -8.60 -15.70 3.40
CA GLY A 72 -7.69 -15.25 2.34
C GLY A 72 -6.49 -14.47 2.86
N HIS A 73 -5.87 -13.70 1.96
CA HIS A 73 -4.63 -12.96 2.24
C HIS A 73 -4.74 -11.53 1.73
N ALA A 74 -4.17 -10.62 2.50
CA ALA A 74 -3.96 -9.25 2.09
C ALA A 74 -2.51 -9.06 1.61
N VAL A 75 -2.26 -8.03 0.81
CA VAL A 75 -0.92 -7.74 0.27
C VAL A 75 -0.45 -6.40 0.82
N THR A 76 0.71 -6.39 1.47
CA THR A 76 1.34 -5.12 1.87
C THR A 76 1.89 -4.40 0.63
N ALA A 77 2.06 -3.09 0.68
CA ALA A 77 2.71 -2.33 -0.39
C ALA A 77 4.21 -2.71 -0.59
N GLY A 78 4.76 -3.54 0.30
CA GLY A 78 6.06 -4.20 0.13
C GLY A 78 5.99 -5.55 -0.61
N GLY A 79 4.79 -6.02 -0.95
CA GLY A 79 4.55 -7.31 -1.61
C GLY A 79 4.41 -8.50 -0.65
N THR A 80 4.44 -8.30 0.67
CA THR A 80 4.29 -9.39 1.65
C THR A 80 2.83 -9.83 1.74
N LEU A 81 2.58 -11.15 1.70
CA LEU A 81 1.27 -11.70 1.99
C LEU A 81 1.02 -11.73 3.50
N LEU A 82 -0.13 -11.20 3.91
CA LEU A 82 -0.57 -11.14 5.29
C LEU A 82 -1.85 -11.96 5.44
N PRO A 83 -1.89 -13.00 6.29
CA PRO A 83 -3.13 -13.73 6.56
C PRO A 83 -4.23 -12.79 7.07
N MET A 84 -5.48 -13.00 6.65
CA MET A 84 -6.58 -12.10 7.02
C MET A 84 -6.73 -11.93 8.54
N ARG A 85 -6.48 -12.97 9.32
CA ARG A 85 -6.44 -12.91 10.80
C ARG A 85 -5.43 -11.88 11.32
N ASP A 86 -4.23 -11.85 10.73
CA ASP A 86 -3.18 -10.92 11.15
C ASP A 86 -3.49 -9.50 10.67
N LEU A 87 -4.08 -9.33 9.48
CA LEU A 87 -4.58 -8.04 9.02
C LEU A 87 -5.62 -7.48 10.00
N ILE A 88 -6.65 -8.26 10.35
CA ILE A 88 -7.72 -7.82 11.27
C ILE A 88 -7.12 -7.45 12.63
N ARG A 89 -6.15 -8.22 13.14
CA ARG A 89 -5.44 -7.90 14.38
C ARG A 89 -4.61 -6.62 14.28
N MET A 90 -4.00 -6.34 13.14
CA MET A 90 -3.25 -5.09 12.92
C MET A 90 -4.18 -3.89 12.72
N ALA A 91 -5.34 -4.10 12.08
CA ALA A 91 -6.30 -3.06 11.73
C ALA A 91 -6.99 -2.44 12.95
N SER A 92 -7.08 -3.15 14.09
CA SER A 92 -7.70 -2.64 15.32
C SER A 92 -7.12 -1.32 15.83
N HIS A 93 -5.89 -0.99 15.43
CA HIS A 93 -5.19 0.26 15.79
C HIS A 93 -4.79 1.09 14.57
N ALA A 94 -5.28 0.74 13.38
CA ALA A 94 -4.90 1.39 12.13
C ALA A 94 -5.82 2.57 11.78
N HIS A 95 -5.29 3.51 11.01
CA HIS A 95 -6.11 4.47 10.28
C HIS A 95 -6.72 3.75 9.06
N HIS A 96 -8.04 3.63 9.06
CA HIS A 96 -8.77 2.97 7.98
C HIS A 96 -9.02 3.97 6.84
N TYR A 97 -8.53 3.64 5.65
CA TYR A 97 -8.82 4.36 4.42
C TYR A 97 -9.66 3.46 3.52
N LEU A 98 -10.80 3.97 3.06
CA LEU A 98 -11.60 3.31 2.03
C LEU A 98 -11.25 3.92 0.68
N ALA A 99 -10.61 3.13 -0.19
CA ALA A 99 -10.47 3.47 -1.60
C ALA A 99 -11.53 2.71 -2.39
N VAL A 100 -12.47 3.43 -2.99
CA VAL A 100 -13.47 2.85 -3.89
C VAL A 100 -13.00 3.07 -5.32
N PHE A 101 -13.01 1.98 -6.09
CA PHE A 101 -12.66 1.96 -7.50
C PHE A 101 -13.92 1.66 -8.33
N ASP A 102 -14.00 2.18 -9.55
CA ASP A 102 -15.13 1.96 -10.46
C ASP A 102 -15.10 0.52 -11.04
N ASN A 103 -16.23 -0.21 -10.98
CA ASN A 103 -16.48 -1.54 -11.56
C ASN A 103 -15.28 -2.52 -11.65
N HIS A 104 -14.90 -3.25 -10.59
CA HIS A 104 -13.83 -4.28 -10.55
C HIS A 104 -12.44 -3.88 -11.11
N ASP A 105 -12.33 -2.71 -11.73
CA ASP A 105 -11.16 -2.17 -12.37
C ASP A 105 -10.44 -1.33 -11.34
N SER A 106 -9.12 -1.26 -11.44
CA SER A 106 -8.33 -0.59 -10.42
C SER A 106 -8.39 0.95 -10.57
N ARG A 107 -9.50 1.53 -11.04
CA ARG A 107 -9.60 2.96 -11.38
C ARG A 107 -10.10 3.82 -10.20
N PRO A 108 -9.27 4.71 -9.63
CA PRO A 108 -9.64 5.48 -8.44
C PRO A 108 -10.49 6.72 -8.75
N LEU A 109 -11.48 6.99 -7.89
CA LEU A 109 -12.58 7.96 -8.02
C LEU A 109 -12.22 9.47 -8.05
N TYR A 110 -10.98 9.85 -8.36
CA TYR A 110 -10.49 11.23 -8.52
C TYR A 110 -10.01 11.95 -7.24
N LEU A 111 -8.76 12.43 -7.30
CA LEU A 111 -8.20 13.47 -6.42
C LEU A 111 -7.12 14.22 -7.21
N GLY A 112 -7.48 15.36 -7.82
CA GLY A 112 -6.57 16.17 -8.64
C GLY A 112 -6.06 17.43 -7.96
N ARG A 113 -4.80 17.84 -8.25
CA ARG A 113 -4.15 19.07 -7.70
C ARG A 113 -3.09 19.67 -8.65
N THR A 114 -2.77 20.95 -8.45
CA THR A 114 -1.80 21.75 -9.23
C THR A 114 -0.31 21.58 -8.82
N LYS A 115 0.03 20.64 -7.94
CA LYS A 115 1.41 20.45 -7.45
C LYS A 115 2.07 19.23 -8.10
N ARG A 116 3.37 19.29 -8.38
CA ARG A 116 4.14 18.19 -9.00
C ARG A 116 4.23 16.91 -8.15
N ILE A 117 4.23 17.03 -6.82
CA ILE A 117 4.45 15.88 -5.92
C ILE A 117 3.11 15.26 -5.52
N ALA A 118 2.97 13.96 -5.73
CA ALA A 118 1.80 13.20 -5.31
C ALA A 118 1.54 13.36 -3.79
N SER A 119 0.29 13.61 -3.44
CA SER A 119 -0.15 13.70 -2.04
C SER A 119 -0.04 12.34 -1.34
N PRO A 120 -0.05 12.31 0.01
CA PRO A 120 -0.15 11.05 0.75
C PRO A 120 -1.34 10.19 0.30
N ASP A 121 -2.52 10.80 0.10
CA ASP A 121 -3.73 10.09 -0.36
C ASP A 121 -3.55 9.47 -1.75
N GLN A 122 -2.94 10.21 -2.69
CA GLN A 122 -2.64 9.70 -4.03
C GLN A 122 -1.66 8.53 -3.95
N ARG A 123 -0.67 8.57 -3.05
CA ARG A 123 0.24 7.44 -2.84
C ARG A 123 -0.46 6.22 -2.28
N ILE A 124 -1.37 6.38 -1.31
CA ILE A 124 -2.17 5.26 -0.77
C ILE A 124 -2.93 4.58 -1.90
N VAL A 125 -3.57 5.38 -2.77
CA VAL A 125 -4.30 4.86 -3.92
C VAL A 125 -3.38 4.16 -4.92
N LEU A 126 -2.24 4.75 -5.27
CA LEU A 126 -1.25 4.12 -6.16
C LEU A 126 -0.71 2.81 -5.57
N TYR A 127 -0.48 2.76 -4.25
CA TYR A 127 0.01 1.56 -3.57
C TYR A 127 -1.03 0.44 -3.60
N ALA A 128 -2.30 0.78 -3.41
CA ALA A 128 -3.38 -0.18 -3.51
C ALA A 128 -3.62 -0.66 -4.95
N ARG A 129 -3.53 0.28 -5.91
CA ARG A 129 -3.81 0.03 -7.32
C ARG A 129 -2.70 -0.74 -8.02
N ASP A 130 -1.47 -0.27 -7.92
CA ASP A 130 -0.35 -0.75 -8.74
C ASP A 130 0.48 -1.81 -8.02
N ARG A 131 0.49 -1.81 -6.67
CA ARG A 131 1.22 -2.71 -5.76
C ARG A 131 2.75 -2.82 -5.96
N GLY A 132 3.28 -2.25 -7.03
CA GLY A 132 4.70 -2.14 -7.37
C GLY A 132 4.90 -1.43 -8.71
N CYS A 133 6.09 -1.54 -9.27
CA CYS A 133 6.39 -0.91 -10.54
C CYS A 133 5.51 -1.48 -11.66
N THR A 134 4.85 -0.63 -12.44
CA THR A 134 3.94 -1.09 -13.50
C THR A 134 4.63 -1.46 -14.80
N ARG A 135 5.97 -1.28 -14.90
CA ARG A 135 6.73 -1.70 -16.07
C ARG A 135 6.68 -3.23 -16.20
N PRO A 136 6.40 -3.77 -17.40
CA PRO A 136 6.35 -5.20 -17.63
C PRO A 136 7.56 -5.94 -17.06
N ASN A 137 7.30 -7.02 -16.32
CA ASN A 137 8.29 -7.91 -15.70
C ASN A 137 9.18 -7.28 -14.62
N CYS A 138 8.88 -6.07 -14.14
CA CYS A 138 9.55 -5.49 -12.98
C CYS A 138 8.95 -6.06 -11.69
N ASP A 139 9.80 -6.46 -10.74
CA ASP A 139 9.38 -7.01 -9.45
C ASP A 139 9.53 -6.01 -8.28
N VAL A 140 9.98 -4.79 -8.59
CA VAL A 140 10.24 -3.75 -7.58
C VAL A 140 8.93 -3.34 -6.89
N PRO A 141 8.83 -3.46 -5.55
CA PRO A 141 7.59 -3.20 -4.82
C PRO A 141 7.26 -1.70 -4.75
N ALA A 142 6.04 -1.39 -4.31
CA ALA A 142 5.54 -0.01 -4.28
C ALA A 142 6.34 0.90 -3.34
N TYR A 143 6.88 0.37 -2.24
CA TYR A 143 7.77 1.11 -1.33
C TYR A 143 9.05 1.61 -2.00
N TRP A 144 9.51 0.95 -3.06
CA TRP A 144 10.70 1.33 -3.83
C TRP A 144 10.37 1.97 -5.18
N SER A 145 9.10 2.31 -5.36
CA SER A 145 8.58 2.96 -6.55
C SER A 145 8.23 4.43 -6.29
N GLU A 146 8.21 5.21 -7.36
CA GLU A 146 7.90 6.63 -7.39
C GLU A 146 6.61 6.85 -8.16
N ALA A 147 5.89 7.92 -7.84
CA ALA A 147 4.77 8.37 -8.65
C ALA A 147 5.33 8.88 -9.99
N HIS A 148 5.03 8.14 -11.05
CA HIS A 148 5.37 8.41 -12.43
C HIS A 148 4.18 9.05 -13.13
N HIS A 149 4.39 10.20 -13.75
CA HIS A 149 3.39 10.84 -14.60
C HIS A 149 3.38 10.21 -15.99
N MET A 150 2.20 9.81 -16.47
CA MET A 150 2.06 9.25 -17.81
C MET A 150 2.30 10.32 -18.87
N THR A 151 1.65 11.46 -18.70
CA THR A 151 2.07 12.70 -19.37
C THR A 151 3.15 13.37 -18.53
N SER A 152 4.37 13.55 -19.05
CA SER A 152 5.43 14.22 -18.28
C SER A 152 4.95 15.57 -17.72
N TRP A 153 5.23 15.84 -16.44
CA TRP A 153 4.94 17.13 -15.81
C TRP A 153 5.53 18.32 -16.60
N ALA A 154 6.74 18.15 -17.16
CA ALA A 154 7.38 19.19 -17.98
C ALA A 154 6.61 19.48 -19.28
N ARG A 155 5.75 18.56 -19.73
CA ARG A 155 4.87 18.70 -20.88
C ARG A 155 3.42 19.05 -20.48
N GLY A 156 3.20 19.47 -19.23
CA GLY A 156 1.89 19.88 -18.73
C GLY A 156 1.02 18.74 -18.19
N GLY A 157 1.60 17.55 -17.96
CA GLY A 157 0.89 16.45 -17.30
C GLY A 157 0.42 16.80 -15.90
N LYS A 158 -0.69 16.22 -15.48
CA LYS A 158 -1.34 16.56 -14.21
C LYS A 158 -0.94 15.56 -13.15
N THR A 159 -0.80 16.02 -11.91
CA THR A 159 -0.65 15.12 -10.75
C THR A 159 -2.04 14.68 -10.32
N ASP A 160 -2.71 13.96 -11.22
CA ASP A 160 -4.04 13.41 -11.04
C ASP A 160 -3.92 11.89 -11.03
N ILE A 161 -4.69 11.22 -10.17
CA ILE A 161 -4.52 9.78 -9.96
C ILE A 161 -4.75 8.93 -11.24
N THR A 162 -5.49 9.47 -12.21
CA THR A 162 -5.74 8.88 -13.54
C THR A 162 -4.60 9.11 -14.54
N ASP A 163 -3.65 10.01 -14.24
CA ASP A 163 -2.47 10.35 -15.06
C ASP A 163 -1.16 9.98 -14.32
N LEU A 164 -1.27 9.22 -13.23
CA LEU A 164 -0.17 8.74 -12.39
C LEU A 164 -0.15 7.22 -12.35
N THR A 165 1.05 6.65 -12.20
CA THR A 165 1.31 5.23 -11.90
C THR A 165 2.58 5.09 -11.05
N LEU A 166 2.93 3.88 -10.62
CA LEU A 166 4.20 3.58 -9.96
C LEU A 166 5.26 3.13 -10.95
N ALA A 167 6.44 3.73 -10.87
CA ALA A 167 7.65 3.26 -11.55
C ALA A 167 8.84 3.26 -10.60
N CYS A 168 9.69 2.23 -10.63
CA CYS A 168 10.95 2.25 -9.88
C CYS A 168 11.88 3.32 -10.48
N LYS A 169 12.89 3.77 -9.72
CA LYS A 169 13.78 4.84 -10.18
C LYS A 169 14.43 4.58 -11.56
N PRO A 170 14.98 3.37 -11.85
CA PRO A 170 15.45 3.03 -13.19
C PRO A 170 14.38 3.16 -14.29
N ASP A 171 13.20 2.62 -14.05
CA ASP A 171 12.12 2.57 -15.04
C ASP A 171 11.48 3.94 -15.27
N ASN A 172 11.36 4.74 -14.22
CA ASN A 172 10.93 6.13 -14.29
C ASN A 172 11.86 6.95 -15.19
N GLY A 173 13.18 6.72 -15.11
CA GLY A 173 14.16 7.36 -15.99
C GLY A 173 14.07 6.90 -17.45
N ILE A 174 13.72 5.63 -17.70
CA ILE A 174 13.56 5.10 -19.07
C ILE A 174 12.33 5.69 -19.77
N ALA A 175 11.30 6.11 -19.04
CA ALA A 175 10.15 6.81 -19.62
C ALA A 175 10.54 8.11 -20.35
N GLU A 176 11.66 8.73 -19.99
CA GLU A 176 12.19 9.91 -20.69
C GLU A 176 12.88 9.57 -22.02
N ASN A 177 13.17 8.29 -22.28
CA ASN A 177 13.90 7.79 -23.45
C ASN A 177 12.99 7.23 -24.56
N GLY A 178 11.82 7.83 -24.75
CA GLY A 178 10.89 7.48 -25.84
C GLY A 178 9.92 6.34 -25.54
N TRP A 179 9.87 5.86 -24.29
CA TRP A 179 8.78 5.01 -23.81
C TRP A 179 7.55 5.85 -23.48
N LEU A 180 6.36 5.35 -23.82
CA LEU A 180 5.10 5.98 -23.48
C LEU A 180 4.36 5.13 -22.46
N THR A 181 3.74 5.77 -21.48
CA THR A 181 2.86 5.11 -20.52
C THR A 181 1.43 5.56 -20.77
N ILE A 182 0.49 4.63 -20.84
CA ILE A 182 -0.93 4.92 -21.01
C ILE A 182 -1.76 4.13 -19.99
N GLN A 183 -2.83 4.73 -19.49
CA GLN A 183 -3.82 4.02 -18.69
C GLN A 183 -4.89 3.43 -19.61
N THR A 184 -5.17 2.14 -19.46
CA THR A 184 -6.25 1.46 -20.14
C THR A 184 -7.60 1.72 -19.45
N ALA A 185 -8.70 1.37 -20.11
CA ALA A 185 -10.05 1.56 -19.55
C ALA A 185 -10.26 0.81 -18.22
N ASP A 186 -9.63 -0.36 -18.08
CA ASP A 186 -9.62 -1.21 -16.88
C ASP A 186 -8.60 -0.75 -15.81
N GLY A 187 -8.00 0.43 -16.00
CA GLY A 187 -7.11 1.05 -15.01
C GLY A 187 -5.69 0.49 -14.96
N GLN A 188 -5.30 -0.40 -15.89
CA GLN A 188 -3.93 -0.88 -15.99
C GLN A 188 -3.02 0.13 -16.70
N THR A 189 -1.75 0.15 -16.31
CA THR A 189 -0.73 0.93 -17.04
C THR A 189 -0.09 0.05 -18.10
N GLN A 190 -0.13 0.51 -19.35
CA GLN A 190 0.67 -0.04 -20.44
C GLN A 190 1.92 0.78 -20.68
N TRP A 191 3.05 0.11 -20.88
CA TRP A 191 4.32 0.68 -21.29
C TRP A 191 4.60 0.35 -22.75
N ILE A 192 4.52 1.36 -23.61
CA ILE A 192 4.74 1.26 -25.04
C ILE A 192 6.21 1.64 -25.35
N PRO A 193 7.01 0.74 -25.91
CA PRO A 193 8.39 1.01 -26.32
C PRO A 193 8.43 1.97 -27.52
N PRO A 194 9.58 2.62 -27.77
CA PRO A 194 9.82 3.24 -29.07
C PRO A 194 9.90 2.15 -30.17
N PRO A 195 9.58 2.46 -31.45
CA PRO A 195 9.41 1.45 -32.51
C PRO A 195 10.60 0.50 -32.71
N HIS A 196 11.83 0.99 -32.51
CA HIS A 196 13.04 0.18 -32.67
C HIS A 196 13.29 -0.82 -31.52
N LEU A 197 12.57 -0.69 -30.40
CA LEU A 197 12.58 -1.62 -29.26
C LEU A 197 11.29 -2.42 -29.18
N ASP A 198 10.42 -2.34 -30.19
CA ASP A 198 9.15 -3.05 -30.20
C ASP A 198 9.29 -4.42 -30.88
N HIS A 199 9.23 -5.48 -30.07
CA HIS A 199 9.44 -6.86 -30.49
C HIS A 199 8.29 -7.78 -30.04
N GLY A 200 7.12 -7.21 -29.73
CA GLY A 200 5.95 -7.97 -29.28
C GLY A 200 5.97 -8.34 -27.79
N GLN A 201 6.82 -7.69 -26.99
CA GLN A 201 6.86 -7.88 -25.54
C GLN A 201 5.56 -7.42 -24.84
N PRO A 202 5.24 -7.98 -23.66
CA PRO A 202 4.08 -7.54 -22.88
C PRO A 202 4.11 -6.03 -22.59
N ARG A 203 2.91 -5.43 -22.53
CA ARG A 203 2.74 -4.00 -22.26
C ARG A 203 2.38 -3.71 -20.81
N THR A 204 1.78 -4.66 -20.10
CA THR A 204 1.36 -4.51 -18.70
C THR A 204 2.22 -5.38 -17.78
N ASN A 205 2.23 -5.04 -16.48
CA ASN A 205 2.84 -5.86 -15.45
C ASN A 205 1.78 -6.57 -14.60
N ASN A 206 1.81 -7.91 -14.62
CA ASN A 206 0.95 -8.75 -13.81
C ASN A 206 1.68 -9.36 -12.59
N TYR A 207 2.98 -9.12 -12.42
CA TYR A 207 3.75 -9.67 -11.30
C TYR A 207 3.14 -9.31 -9.94
N HIS A 208 2.71 -8.06 -9.76
CA HIS A 208 2.09 -7.58 -8.52
C HIS A 208 0.59 -7.89 -8.42
N HIS A 209 0.00 -8.48 -9.46
CA HIS A 209 -1.44 -8.81 -9.56
C HIS A 209 -1.66 -10.25 -10.05
N PRO A 210 -1.17 -11.26 -9.33
CA PRO A 210 -1.30 -12.66 -9.73
C PRO A 210 -2.77 -13.10 -9.85
N GLU A 211 -3.70 -12.43 -9.17
CA GLU A 211 -5.14 -12.68 -9.29
C GLU A 211 -5.68 -12.49 -10.71
N ARG A 212 -5.04 -11.69 -11.56
CA ARG A 212 -5.44 -11.48 -12.96
C ARG A 212 -5.26 -12.73 -13.84
N TYR A 213 -4.49 -13.70 -13.38
CA TYR A 213 -4.35 -14.99 -14.05
C TYR A 213 -5.46 -15.99 -13.68
N LYS A 214 -6.29 -15.67 -12.68
CA LYS A 214 -7.43 -16.51 -12.34
C LYS A 214 -8.53 -16.31 -13.38
N PRO A 215 -9.11 -17.38 -13.94
CA PRO A 215 -10.28 -17.24 -14.79
C PRO A 215 -11.42 -16.60 -13.99
N ASN A 216 -12.13 -15.64 -14.59
CA ASN A 216 -13.33 -15.05 -13.98
C ASN A 216 -14.30 -16.19 -13.66
N HIS A 217 -14.58 -16.40 -12.38
CA HIS A 217 -15.81 -17.08 -11.99
C HIS A 217 -16.91 -16.04 -12.16
N ASP A 218 -17.57 -16.02 -13.32
CA ASP A 218 -18.84 -15.33 -13.44
C ASP A 218 -19.76 -15.84 -12.32
N PRO A 219 -20.43 -14.95 -11.57
CA PRO A 219 -21.46 -15.40 -10.63
C PRO A 219 -22.56 -16.12 -11.43
N PRO A 220 -23.12 -17.23 -10.92
CA PRO A 220 -24.19 -17.92 -11.60
C PRO A 220 -25.43 -17.02 -11.60
N GLY A 221 -25.75 -16.37 -12.74
CA GLY A 221 -26.95 -15.54 -12.80
C GLY A 221 -27.14 -14.58 -13.98
N SER A 222 -26.27 -14.52 -14.99
CA SER A 222 -26.51 -13.71 -16.19
C SER A 222 -26.76 -14.58 -17.43
N ALA A 223 -27.98 -15.08 -17.54
CA ALA A 223 -28.61 -15.55 -18.77
C ALA A 223 -30.06 -15.04 -18.79
#